data_AF-A0AAJ2Q0J2-F1
#
_entry.id   AF-A0AAJ2Q0J2-F1
#
_cell.length_a   1.000
_cell.length_b   1.000
_cell.length_c   1.000
_cell.angle_alpha   90.00
_cell.angle_beta   90.00
_cell.angle_gamma   90.00
#
_symmetry.space_group_name_H-M   'P 1'
#
loop_
_entity.id
_entity.type
_entity.pdbx_description
1 polymer ?
#
loop_
_entity_poly.entity_id
_entity_poly.type
_entity_poly.pdbx_seq_one_letter_code
_entity_poly.pdbx_strand_id
1 'polypeptide(L)'
;MRDTAVPEADPAVPARTAVPVRLAAVFLPAPLPRHGRFAFWDPAGGEPPPGDTEDLTVVRQHGSGARRGTVPALCLPVGEALPRSLL
;
A
#
# COMPACT_ATOMS: atom_id res chain seq x y z
N MET A 1 -21.39 36.35 -19.56
CA MET A 1 -20.35 35.64 -18.77
C MET A 1 -20.81 34.20 -18.71
N ARG A 2 -20.27 33.32 -19.55
CA ARG A 2 -20.65 31.90 -19.59
C ARG A 2 -19.76 31.17 -18.61
N ASP A 3 -20.36 30.52 -17.61
CA ASP A 3 -19.68 29.51 -16.81
C ASP A 3 -19.29 28.37 -17.72
N THR A 4 -18.01 28.31 -18.07
CA THR A 4 -17.41 27.12 -18.64
C THR A 4 -17.22 26.15 -17.49
N ALA A 5 -18.14 25.20 -17.33
CA ALA A 5 -17.88 24.02 -16.53
C ALA A 5 -16.63 23.34 -17.11
N VAL A 6 -15.53 23.39 -16.37
CA VAL A 6 -14.40 22.51 -16.61
C VAL A 6 -14.97 21.11 -16.50
N PRO A 7 -14.84 20.24 -17.52
CA PRO A 7 -15.13 18.83 -17.31
C PRO A 7 -14.16 18.37 -16.23
N GLU A 8 -14.67 18.22 -15.01
CA GLU A 8 -13.94 17.58 -13.92
C GLU A 8 -13.60 16.20 -14.46
N ALA A 9 -12.32 16.02 -14.79
CA ALA A 9 -11.81 14.77 -15.30
C ALA A 9 -12.28 13.67 -14.35
N ASP A 10 -13.08 12.74 -14.87
CA ASP A 10 -13.42 11.51 -14.16
C ASP A 10 -12.08 10.96 -13.62
N PRO A 11 -11.85 10.94 -12.29
CA PRO A 11 -10.55 10.62 -11.75
C PRO A 11 -10.18 9.25 -12.28
N ALA A 12 -9.21 9.22 -13.19
CA ALA A 12 -8.82 8.03 -13.92
C ALA A 12 -8.72 6.90 -12.92
N VAL A 13 -9.56 5.88 -13.08
CA VAL A 13 -9.59 4.73 -12.16
C VAL A 13 -8.15 4.22 -12.08
N PRO A 14 -7.46 4.35 -10.93
CA PRO A 14 -6.03 4.10 -10.88
C PRO A 14 -5.78 2.66 -11.31
N ALA A 15 -4.84 2.50 -12.25
CA ALA A 15 -4.44 1.20 -12.73
C ALA A 15 -3.95 0.35 -11.56
N ARG A 16 -4.43 -0.89 -11.48
CA ARG A 16 -4.14 -1.77 -10.36
C ARG A 16 -2.64 -2.08 -10.30
N THR A 17 -2.00 -1.81 -9.16
CA THR A 17 -0.61 -2.23 -8.92
C THR A 17 -0.59 -3.74 -8.64
N ALA A 18 0.08 -4.50 -9.50
CA ALA A 18 0.30 -5.92 -9.29
C ALA A 18 1.37 -6.12 -8.20
N VAL A 19 0.94 -6.41 -6.98
CA VAL A 19 1.86 -6.67 -5.86
C VAL A 19 2.29 -8.15 -5.87
N PRO A 20 3.60 -8.47 -5.87
CA PRO A 20 4.00 -9.87 -5.94
C PRO A 20 3.80 -10.59 -4.61
N VAL A 21 3.32 -11.83 -4.68
CA VAL A 21 2.89 -12.67 -3.54
C VAL A 21 3.95 -12.96 -2.48
N ARG A 22 5.24 -12.73 -2.78
CA ARG A 22 6.35 -12.91 -1.84
C ARG A 22 6.39 -11.84 -0.74
N LEU A 23 5.73 -10.70 -0.95
CA LEU A 23 5.75 -9.60 0.00
C LEU A 23 4.79 -9.88 1.14
N ALA A 24 5.24 -9.60 2.36
CA ALA A 24 4.36 -9.55 3.52
C ALA A 24 3.51 -8.27 3.46
N ALA A 25 2.27 -8.35 3.93
CA ALA A 25 1.32 -7.25 3.94
C ALA A 25 0.85 -6.95 5.36
N VAL A 26 0.73 -5.66 5.70
CA VAL A 26 0.10 -5.20 6.95
C VAL A 26 -0.89 -4.08 6.65
N PHE A 27 -2.04 -4.12 7.32
CA PHE A 27 -3.01 -3.04 7.25
C PHE A 27 -2.61 -1.90 8.19
N LEU A 28 -2.53 -0.68 7.65
CA LEU A 28 -2.29 0.56 8.36
C LEU A 28 -3.62 1.29 8.54
N PRO A 29 -4.16 1.36 9.78
CA PRO A 29 -5.47 1.93 10.03
C PRO A 29 -5.49 3.45 9.82
N ALA A 30 -6.66 3.95 9.44
CA ALA A 30 -7.00 5.36 9.40
C ALA A 30 -8.36 5.56 10.10
N PRO A 31 -8.78 6.81 10.40
CA PRO A 31 -10.06 7.07 11.07
C PRO A 31 -11.28 6.45 10.36
N LEU A 32 -11.23 6.33 9.04
CA LEU A 32 -12.19 5.56 8.26
C LEU A 32 -11.49 4.33 7.66
N PRO A 33 -12.03 3.10 7.81
CA PRO A 33 -11.37 1.89 7.32
C PRO A 33 -11.02 1.94 5.83
N ARG A 34 -11.89 2.53 4.99
CA ARG A 34 -11.64 2.72 3.55
C ARG A 34 -10.51 3.70 3.22
N HIS A 35 -10.13 4.55 4.17
CA HIS A 35 -8.97 5.44 4.07
C HIS A 35 -7.70 4.80 4.65
N GLY A 36 -7.79 3.57 5.18
CA GLY A 36 -6.61 2.80 5.55
C GLY A 36 -5.77 2.45 4.33
N ARG A 37 -4.57 1.95 4.60
CA ARG A 37 -3.61 1.55 3.57
C ARG A 37 -3.08 0.15 3.85
N PHE A 38 -2.52 -0.50 2.85
CA PHE A 38 -1.68 -1.68 3.03
C PHE A 38 -0.23 -1.30 2.78
N ALA A 39 0.65 -1.71 3.68
CA ALA A 39 2.10 -1.65 3.48
C ALA A 39 2.62 -3.03 3.10
N PHE A 40 3.36 -3.10 2.00
CA PHE A 40 3.96 -4.31 1.45
C PHE A 40 5.48 -4.25 1.52
N TRP A 41 6.10 -5.24 2.17
CA TRP A 41 7.55 -5.29 2.39
C TRP A 41 8.08 -6.71 2.18
N ASP A 42 9.38 -6.85 1.91
CA ASP A 42 10.01 -8.16 1.67
C ASP A 42 10.63 -8.74 2.95
N PRO A 43 10.13 -9.88 3.46
CA PRO A 43 10.74 -10.61 4.59
C PRO A 43 12.21 -10.97 4.41
N ALA A 44 12.65 -11.19 3.17
CA ALA A 44 14.03 -11.48 2.82
C ALA A 44 14.91 -10.21 2.74
N GLY A 45 14.33 -9.02 2.87
CA GLY A 45 15.04 -7.74 2.84
C GLY A 45 15.28 -7.14 1.45
N GLY A 46 14.58 -7.64 0.42
CA GLY A 46 14.57 -7.03 -0.90
C GLY A 46 13.80 -5.69 -0.96
N GLU A 47 14.07 -4.91 -1.99
CA GLU A 47 13.38 -3.64 -2.24
C GLU A 47 11.94 -3.91 -2.74
N PRO A 48 10.92 -3.21 -2.21
CA PRO A 48 9.57 -3.29 -2.76
C PRO A 48 9.51 -2.73 -4.21
N PRO A 49 8.43 -3.02 -4.96
CA PRO A 49 8.18 -2.39 -6.24
C PRO A 49 8.14 -0.85 -6.10
N PRO A 50 8.47 -0.10 -7.17
CA PRO A 50 8.42 1.35 -7.15
C PRO A 50 6.99 1.86 -6.89
N GLY A 51 6.89 2.94 -6.12
CA GLY A 51 5.63 3.58 -5.76
C GLY A 51 5.79 4.49 -4.53
N ASP A 52 4.70 4.70 -3.80
CA ASP A 52 4.72 5.42 -2.52
C ASP A 52 5.35 4.52 -1.43
N THR A 53 6.65 4.69 -1.18
CA THR A 53 7.40 3.86 -0.23
C THR A 53 7.59 4.61 1.09
N GLU A 54 7.28 3.93 2.20
CA GLU A 54 7.47 4.43 3.55
C GLU A 54 8.32 3.48 4.40
N ASP A 55 8.94 4.01 5.45
CA ASP A 55 9.68 3.24 6.45
C ASP A 55 8.71 2.53 7.42
N LEU A 56 8.60 1.20 7.28
CA LEU A 56 7.79 0.36 8.15
C LEU A 56 8.64 -0.26 9.26
N THR A 57 8.24 -0.05 10.52
CA THR A 57 8.83 -0.76 11.65
C THR A 57 8.21 -2.15 11.80
N VAL A 58 9.03 -3.19 11.73
CA VAL A 58 8.60 -4.59 11.87
C VAL A 58 9.40 -5.31 12.94
N VAL A 59 8.80 -6.34 13.54
CA VAL A 59 9.49 -7.29 14.40
C VAL A 59 9.71 -8.56 13.60
N ARG A 60 10.98 -8.97 13.44
CA ARG A 60 11.36 -10.15 12.63
C ARG A 60 12.17 -11.13 13.44
N GLN A 61 12.08 -12.40 13.06
CA GLN A 61 12.98 -13.41 13.58
C GLN A 61 14.45 -13.01 13.35
N HIS A 62 15.26 -13.15 14.38
CA HIS A 62 16.69 -12.89 14.35
C HIS A 62 17.40 -13.88 15.27
N GLY A 63 18.03 -14.89 14.66
CA GLY A 63 18.56 -16.04 15.41
C GLY A 63 17.44 -16.77 16.17
N SER A 64 17.63 -16.99 17.46
CA SER A 64 16.65 -17.63 18.36
C SER A 64 15.61 -16.66 18.95
N GLY A 65 15.64 -15.38 18.60
CA GLY A 65 14.75 -14.35 19.13
C GLY A 65 14.11 -13.49 18.06
N ALA A 66 13.55 -12.35 18.48
CA ALA A 66 12.98 -11.37 17.58
C ALA A 66 13.65 -10.00 17.77
N ARG A 67 13.88 -9.28 16.66
CA ARG A 67 14.46 -7.94 16.67
C ARG A 67 13.57 -6.97 15.91
N ARG A 68 13.45 -5.75 16.44
CA ARG A 68 12.81 -4.63 15.74
C ARG A 68 13.75 -4.07 14.66
N GLY A 69 13.21 -3.74 13.50
CA GLY A 69 13.94 -3.07 12.44
C GLY A 69 13.01 -2.29 11.52
N THR A 70 13.56 -1.29 10.83
CA THR A 70 12.86 -0.53 9.79
C THR A 70 13.12 -1.18 8.43
N VAL A 71 12.10 -1.23 7.58
CA VAL A 71 12.19 -1.71 6.19
C VAL A 71 11.45 -0.76 5.27
N PRO A 72 11.88 -0.61 4.01
CA PRO A 72 11.07 0.05 3.00
C PRO A 72 9.82 -0.78 2.73
N ALA A 73 8.67 -0.11 2.64
CA ALA A 73 7.41 -0.73 2.32
C ALA A 73 6.61 0.10 1.32
N LEU A 74 6.14 -0.54 0.25
CA LEU A 74 5.20 0.08 -0.68
C LEU A 74 3.84 0.22 -0.01
N CYS A 75 3.32 1.43 0.07
CA CYS A 75 2.02 1.74 0.64
C CYS A 75 0.99 1.94 -0.47
N LEU A 76 -0.13 1.22 -0.39
CA LEU A 76 -1.26 1.37 -1.31
C LEU A 76 -2.55 1.64 -0.54
N PRO A 77 -3.43 2.54 -1.02
CA PRO A 77 -4.79 2.65 -0.52
C PRO A 77 -5.52 1.30 -0.61
N VAL A 78 -6.46 1.05 0.32
CA VAL A 78 -7.28 -0.18 0.32
C VAL A 78 -7.92 -0.48 -1.05
N GLY A 79 -8.40 0.56 -1.74
CA GLY A 79 -9.05 0.42 -3.06
C GLY A 79 -8.13 0.01 -4.21
N GLU A 80 -6.82 0.16 -4.05
CA GLU A 80 -5.80 -0.28 -5.01
C GLU A 80 -5.17 -1.61 -4.62
N ALA A 81 -5.02 -1.86 -3.32
CA ALA A 81 -4.41 -3.07 -2.78
C ALA A 81 -5.28 -4.32 -2.96
N LEU A 82 -6.61 -4.18 -2.89
CA LEU A 82 -7.52 -5.31 -2.87
C LEU A 82 -8.29 -5.46 -4.19
N PRO A 83 -8.65 -6.69 -4.58
CA PRO A 83 -9.61 -6.90 -5.66
C PRO A 83 -10.93 -6.20 -5.32
N ARG A 84 -11.50 -5.45 -6.27
CA ARG A 84 -12.89 -5.01 -6.15
C ARG A 84 -13.77 -6.25 -6.26
N SER A 85 -14.43 -6.63 -5.18
CA SER A 85 -15.47 -7.65 -5.23
C SER A 85 -16.61 -7.11 -6.10
N LEU A 86 -16.84 -7.73 -7.26
CA LEU A 86 -18.15 -7.71 -7.92
C LEU A 86 -19.10 -8.52 -7.03
N LEU A 87 -19.82 -7.86 -6.15
CA LEU A 87 -21.00 -8.38 -5.48
C LEU A 87 -22.17 -7.46 -5.80
#